data_AF-A0A565BBH0-F1
#
_entry.id   AF-A0A565BBH0-F1
#
_cell.length_a   1.000
_cell.length_b   1.000
_cell.length_c   1.000
_cell.angle_alpha   90.00
_cell.angle_beta   90.00
_cell.angle_gamma   90.00
#
_symmetry.space_group_name_H-M   'P 1'
#
loop_
_entity.id
_entity.type
_entity.pdbx_description
1 polymer ?
#
loop_
_entity_poly.entity_id
_entity_poly.type
_entity_poly.pdbx_seq_one_letter_code
_entity_poly.pdbx_strand_id
1 'polypeptide(L)'
;MTPPEHRVSELNASTMFWRIRVKILRKWFEYSRRSRRTMEMVFCDDQGSMIHAIVSKRHIHLFDDMFEEMQWRIVQFFKVDIS
;
A
#
# COMPACT_ATOMS: atom_id res chain seq x y z
N MET A 1 -18.81 -6.72 11.09
CA MET A 1 -17.52 -6.19 10.61
C MET A 1 -17.84 -5.08 9.63
N THR A 2 -17.49 -3.83 9.91
CA THR A 2 -17.79 -2.70 9.01
C THR A 2 -16.93 -2.84 7.75
N PRO A 3 -17.48 -2.71 6.54
CA PRO A 3 -16.69 -2.73 5.32
C PRO A 3 -15.62 -1.62 5.38
N PRO A 4 -14.44 -1.80 4.75
CA PRO A 4 -13.59 -0.66 4.40
C PRO A 4 -14.42 0.38 3.64
N GLU A 5 -14.20 1.65 3.95
CA GLU A 5 -15.03 2.73 3.43
C GLU A 5 -14.77 3.04 1.95
N HIS A 6 -13.56 2.72 1.45
CA HIS A 6 -13.12 3.13 0.11
C HIS A 6 -12.52 1.97 -0.69
N ARG A 7 -12.68 2.04 -2.02
CA ARG A 7 -12.10 1.11 -3.00
C ARG A 7 -10.79 1.64 -3.56
N VAL A 8 -9.96 0.75 -4.10
CA VAL A 8 -8.72 1.16 -4.77
C VAL A 8 -9.01 2.03 -6.01
N SER A 9 -10.09 1.72 -6.74
CA SER A 9 -10.51 2.48 -7.91
C SER A 9 -11.00 3.91 -7.63
N GLU A 10 -11.30 4.24 -6.37
CA GLU A 10 -11.79 5.56 -5.96
C GLU A 10 -10.65 6.50 -5.53
N LEU A 11 -9.46 5.95 -5.34
CA LEU A 11 -8.30 6.67 -4.85
C LEU A 11 -7.90 7.79 -5.81
N ASN A 12 -7.68 8.97 -5.25
CA ASN A 12 -7.17 10.13 -5.98
C ASN A 12 -6.23 10.96 -5.10
N ALA A 13 -5.45 11.84 -5.73
CA ALA A 13 -4.43 12.64 -5.06
C ALA A 13 -4.98 13.83 -4.24
N SER A 14 -6.27 14.18 -4.37
CA SER A 14 -6.86 15.33 -3.69
C SER A 14 -7.29 15.04 -2.25
N THR A 15 -7.40 13.77 -1.89
CA THR A 15 -7.80 13.31 -0.55
C THR A 15 -6.63 12.64 0.15
N MET A 16 -6.42 12.97 1.43
CA MET A 16 -5.36 12.38 2.26
C MET A 16 -5.88 11.35 3.28
N PHE A 17 -7.20 11.26 3.43
CA PHE A 17 -7.87 10.45 4.46
C PHE A 17 -8.53 9.21 3.85
N TRP A 18 -7.76 8.46 3.06
CA TRP A 18 -8.22 7.19 2.53
C TRP A 18 -8.16 6.09 3.59
N ARG A 19 -9.10 5.15 3.50
CA ARG A 19 -9.13 3.92 4.29
C ARG A 19 -9.60 2.76 3.42
N ILE A 20 -8.66 1.90 3.04
CA ILE A 20 -8.90 0.76 2.14
C ILE A 20 -8.58 -0.55 2.86
N ARG A 21 -9.27 -1.64 2.52
CA ARG A 21 -8.87 -2.99 2.92
C ARG A 21 -8.37 -3.73 1.70
N VAL A 22 -7.15 -4.22 1.79
CA VAL A 22 -6.44 -4.82 0.67
C VAL A 22 -5.72 -6.09 1.10
N LYS A 23 -5.60 -7.04 0.17
CA LYS A 23 -4.69 -8.17 0.27
C LYS A 23 -3.35 -7.74 -0.30
N ILE A 24 -2.27 -8.04 0.42
CA ILE A 24 -0.91 -7.81 -0.07
C ILE A 24 -0.56 -8.99 -0.97
N LEU A 25 -0.66 -8.81 -2.28
CA LEU A 25 -0.43 -9.90 -3.23
C LEU A 25 1.06 -10.22 -3.38
N ARG A 26 1.92 -9.20 -3.33
CA ARG A 26 3.37 -9.32 -3.38
C ARG A 26 4.03 -8.25 -2.53
N LYS A 27 5.19 -8.56 -1.97
CA LYS A 27 6.10 -7.65 -1.25
C LYS A 27 7.54 -7.92 -1.69
N TRP A 28 8.28 -6.87 -2.03
CA TRP A 28 9.72 -6.98 -2.33
C TRP A 28 10.47 -5.72 -1.89
N PHE A 29 11.79 -5.81 -1.88
CA PHE A 29 12.66 -4.66 -1.65
C PHE A 29 13.34 -4.25 -2.95
N GLU A 30 13.19 -2.99 -3.33
CA GLU A 30 13.88 -2.41 -4.48
C GLU A 30 15.08 -1.61 -4.00
N TYR A 31 16.22 -1.77 -4.67
CA TYR A 31 17.48 -1.11 -4.32
C TYR A 31 17.96 -0.27 -5.50
N SER A 32 17.55 1.00 -5.54
CA SER A 32 18.04 1.91 -6.59
C SER A 32 19.50 2.32 -6.40
N ARG A 33 20.16 2.69 -7.51
CA ARG A 33 21.57 3.15 -7.57
C ARG A 33 21.88 4.36 -6.66
N ARG A 34 20.87 5.11 -6.21
CA ARG A 34 20.99 6.26 -5.28
C ARG A 34 20.70 5.87 -3.83
N SER A 35 20.82 4.60 -3.47
CA SER A 35 20.61 4.07 -2.11
C SER A 35 19.19 4.27 -1.56
N ARG A 36 18.19 4.48 -2.43
CA ARG A 36 16.77 4.46 -2.02
C ARG A 36 16.33 3.00 -1.99
N ARG A 37 16.49 2.36 -0.82
CA ARG A 37 15.80 1.12 -0.49
C ARG A 37 14.32 1.45 -0.28
N THR A 38 13.44 0.82 -1.03
CA THR A 38 11.99 0.90 -0.82
C THR A 38 11.47 -0.50 -0.54
N MET A 39 10.38 -0.58 0.21
CA MET A 39 9.55 -1.77 0.29
C MET A 39 8.38 -1.56 -0.65
N GLU A 40 8.38 -2.30 -1.74
CA GLU A 40 7.40 -2.24 -2.81
C GLU A 40 6.37 -3.36 -2.62
N MET A 41 5.11 -3.08 -2.96
CA MET A 41 4.01 -4.01 -2.75
C MET A 41 2.97 -3.88 -3.86
N VAL A 42 2.22 -4.97 -4.09
CA VAL A 42 0.97 -4.95 -4.85
C VAL A 42 -0.20 -5.16 -3.89
N PHE A 43 -1.07 -4.16 -3.80
CA PHE A 43 -2.32 -4.24 -3.06
C PHE A 43 -3.45 -4.62 -4.00
N CYS A 44 -4.40 -5.42 -3.52
CA CYS A 44 -5.62 -5.79 -4.23
C CYS A 44 -6.81 -5.68 -3.29
N ASP A 45 -7.85 -4.94 -3.67
CA ASP A 45 -9.07 -4.84 -2.88
C ASP A 45 -10.00 -6.07 -3.08
N ASP A 46 -11.17 -6.04 -2.45
CA ASP A 46 -12.19 -7.08 -2.54
C ASP A 46 -12.83 -7.22 -3.92
N GLN A 47 -12.72 -6.19 -4.77
CA GLN A 47 -13.25 -6.17 -6.14
C GLN A 47 -12.20 -6.63 -7.17
N GLY A 48 -10.98 -6.93 -6.73
CA GLY A 48 -9.88 -7.31 -7.61
C GLY A 48 -9.11 -6.12 -8.19
N SER A 49 -9.39 -4.89 -7.75
CA SER A 49 -8.67 -3.71 -8.21
C SER A 49 -7.29 -3.68 -7.58
N MET A 50 -6.25 -3.54 -8.41
CA MET A 50 -4.86 -3.57 -7.97
C MET A 50 -4.20 -2.21 -8.01
N ILE A 51 -3.31 -1.94 -7.05
CA ILE A 51 -2.47 -0.74 -7.02
C ILE A 51 -1.08 -1.07 -6.49
N HIS A 52 -0.08 -0.39 -7.05
CA HIS A 52 1.30 -0.44 -6.56
C HIS A 52 1.45 0.46 -5.34
N ALA A 53 2.08 -0.05 -4.28
CA ALA A 53 2.28 0.67 -3.03
C ALA A 53 3.75 0.67 -2.62
N ILE A 54 4.23 1.82 -2.13
CA ILE A 54 5.65 2.05 -1.83
C ILE A 54 5.79 2.54 -0.40
N VAL A 55 6.66 1.89 0.37
CA VAL A 55 7.15 2.38 1.67
C VAL A 55 8.61 2.78 1.54
N SER A 56 8.91 4.05 1.86
CA SER A 56 10.27 4.57 1.78
C SER A 56 11.18 4.01 2.88
N LYS A 57 12.50 3.98 2.62
CA LYS A 57 13.53 3.47 3.56
C LYS A 57 13.33 3.86 5.02
N ARG A 58 12.92 5.11 5.26
CA ARG A 58 12.75 5.68 6.61
C ARG A 58 11.64 5.01 7.40
N HIS A 59 10.65 4.40 6.74
CA HIS A 59 9.50 3.79 7.40
C HIS A 59 9.47 2.27 7.29
N ILE A 60 10.38 1.63 6.53
CA ILE A 60 10.39 0.17 6.36
C ILE A 60 10.38 -0.54 7.72
N HIS A 61 11.22 -0.12 8.67
CA HIS A 61 11.32 -0.73 9.99
C HIS A 61 10.02 -0.66 10.81
N LEU A 62 9.11 0.26 10.49
CA LEU A 62 7.80 0.37 11.15
C LEU A 62 6.78 -0.60 10.55
N PHE A 63 6.95 -0.98 9.29
CA PHE A 63 5.90 -1.59 8.48
C PHE A 63 6.22 -2.98 7.95
N ASP A 64 7.48 -3.40 7.95
CA ASP A 64 7.91 -4.67 7.34
C ASP A 64 7.16 -5.88 7.92
N ASP A 65 7.10 -5.96 9.25
CA ASP A 65 6.39 -7.03 9.97
C ASP A 65 4.86 -6.93 9.82
N MET A 66 4.34 -5.73 9.55
CA MET A 66 2.90 -5.54 9.36
C MET A 66 2.43 -5.98 7.98
N PHE A 67 3.25 -5.79 6.94
CA PHE A 67 2.88 -6.16 5.57
C PHE A 67 3.42 -7.54 5.22
N GLU A 68 2.60 -8.56 5.38
CA GLU A 68 2.91 -9.93 4.97
C GLU A 68 2.14 -10.29 3.70
N GLU A 69 2.79 -11.01 2.78
CA GLU A 69 2.11 -11.49 1.57
C GLU A 69 0.92 -12.39 1.92
N MET A 70 -0.10 -12.33 1.07
CA MET A 70 -1.38 -13.03 1.19
C MET A 70 -2.24 -12.65 2.41
N GLN A 71 -1.81 -11.69 3.21
CA GLN A 71 -2.60 -11.19 4.33
C GLN A 71 -3.46 -9.99 3.94
N TRP A 72 -4.63 -9.90 4.58
CA TRP A 72 -5.49 -8.73 4.49
C TRP A 72 -5.08 -7.68 5.52
N ARG A 73 -5.04 -6.42 5.10
CA ARG A 73 -4.77 -5.26 5.97
C ARG A 73 -5.72 -4.13 5.66
N ILE A 74 -5.99 -3.31 6.69
CA ILE A 74 -6.59 -2.00 6.52
C ILE A 74 -5.45 -1.00 6.45
N VAL A 75 -5.38 -0.22 5.37
CA VAL A 75 -4.35 0.79 5.12
C VAL A 75 -5.02 2.16 5.11
N GLN A 76 -4.42 3.10 5.82
CA GLN A 76 -4.94 4.47 5.98
C GLN A 76 -3.78 5.46 6.14
N PHE A 77 -4.07 6.75 5.98
CA PHE A 77 -3.09 7.84 6.09
C PHE A 77 -1.90 7.71 5.14
N PHE A 78 -2.19 7.51 3.85
CA PHE A 78 -1.20 7.44 2.79
C PHE A 78 -1.47 8.49 1.71
N LYS A 79 -0.42 8.84 0.95
CA LYS A 79 -0.52 9.70 -0.22
C LYS A 79 -0.75 8.83 -1.46
N VAL A 80 -1.66 9.26 -2.33
CA VAL A 80 -1.80 8.73 -3.70
C VAL A 80 -0.92 9.56 -4.62
N ASP A 81 -0.06 8.91 -5.41
CA ASP A 81 0.75 9.57 -6.43
C ASP A 81 0.21 9.22 -7.83
N ILE A 82 0.06 10.23 -8.69
CA ILE A 82 -0.38 10.08 -10.08
C ILE A 82 0.82 10.47 -10.94
N SER A 83 1.83 9.59 -10.95
CA SER A 83 3.07 9.76 -11.69
C SER A 83 3.01 9.05 -13.03
#